data_AF-A0A7V8SX43-F1
#
_entry.id   AF-A0A7V8SX43-F1
#
_cell.length_a   1.000
_cell.length_b   1.000
_cell.length_c   1.000
_cell.angle_alpha   90.00
_cell.angle_beta   90.00
_cell.angle_gamma   90.00
#
_symmetry.space_group_name_H-M   'P 1'
#
loop_
_entity.id
_entity.type
_entity.pdbx_description
1 polymer ?
#
loop_
_entity_poly.entity_id
_entity_poly.type
_entity_poly.pdbx_seq_one_letter_code
_entity_poly.pdbx_strand_id
1 'polypeptide(L)'
;MHDLEKSDSVVVAVKLPNKAGSPAAEVVEPRAGTKGNADQQSTHRTQTRERVTQALNRVRQAARQRKKERFTALLHHVNVDMLWTAFFALKRKAAAGVDGVTWRAYEADLGRNLEVLHGKVHRGAYRPQPSRRTYIPKADGRQRPLAIAALEDKIVQGACAMVLNAIYEEDFLGFSYGFRPGRGPHDALDALSVAITSRKVNQILDADVRDFFGSVNHDWLIRFLEHRIGDKRIIRLIRKWLKAGILEDGVVTIADSGTGQGSVIS
;
A
#
# COMPACT_ATOMS: atom_id res chain seq x y z
N MET A 1 -24.08 55.74 31.38
CA MET A 1 -24.79 54.86 30.43
C MET A 1 -23.72 54.02 29.75
N HIS A 2 -23.59 52.77 30.16
CA HIS A 2 -22.68 51.79 29.59
C HIS A 2 -23.53 50.83 28.75
N ASP A 3 -23.20 50.63 27.48
CA ASP A 3 -23.73 49.52 26.70
C ASP A 3 -22.58 48.63 26.22
N LEU A 4 -22.75 47.35 26.54
CA LEU A 4 -21.87 46.22 26.30
C LEU A 4 -22.13 45.65 24.90
N GLU A 5 -21.12 45.64 24.04
CA GLU A 5 -21.15 44.85 22.80
C GLU A 5 -21.09 43.34 23.14
N LYS A 6 -22.05 42.60 22.60
CA LYS A 6 -22.24 41.17 22.79
C LYS A 6 -21.29 40.39 21.87
N SER A 7 -20.52 39.47 22.45
CA SER A 7 -19.72 38.47 21.74
C SER A 7 -20.60 37.30 21.26
N ASP A 8 -20.48 36.93 19.99
CA ASP A 8 -21.09 35.72 19.42
C ASP A 8 -20.40 34.43 19.93
N SER A 9 -21.21 33.39 20.03
CA SER A 9 -20.98 32.19 20.84
C SER A 9 -20.11 31.14 20.14
N VAL A 10 -19.18 30.56 20.88
CA VAL A 10 -18.33 29.43 20.48
C VAL A 10 -19.18 28.17 20.28
N VAL A 11 -19.23 27.63 19.06
CA VAL A 11 -19.80 26.30 18.80
C VAL A 11 -18.72 25.25 19.08
N VAL A 12 -18.82 24.60 20.25
CA VAL A 12 -17.98 23.46 20.64
C VAL A 12 -18.53 22.19 19.99
N ALA A 13 -17.71 21.50 19.19
CA ALA A 13 -18.01 20.16 18.71
C ALA A 13 -17.81 19.16 19.87
N VAL A 14 -18.93 18.58 20.35
CA VAL A 14 -18.94 17.53 21.37
C VAL A 14 -18.83 16.16 20.69
N LYS A 15 -17.79 15.39 21.02
CA LYS A 15 -17.81 13.93 20.92
C LYS A 15 -17.19 13.33 22.18
N LEU A 16 -18.05 12.64 22.95
CA LEU A 16 -17.78 12.10 24.29
C LEU A 16 -16.82 10.89 24.29
N PRO A 17 -16.13 10.63 25.43
CA PRO A 17 -14.95 9.78 25.52
C PRO A 17 -15.26 8.34 25.92
N ASN A 18 -14.41 7.39 25.52
CA ASN A 18 -14.32 6.09 26.19
C ASN A 18 -13.09 6.05 27.12
N LYS A 19 -13.44 5.96 28.41
CA LYS A 19 -12.68 5.75 29.66
C LYS A 19 -11.23 5.24 29.56
N ALA A 20 -10.34 5.99 30.19
CA ALA A 20 -9.02 5.55 30.65
C ALA A 20 -9.12 4.82 32.00
N GLY A 21 -8.29 3.78 32.18
CA GLY A 21 -7.94 3.19 33.48
C GLY A 21 -6.41 3.26 33.64
N SER A 22 -5.96 3.71 34.81
CA SER A 22 -4.58 4.07 35.17
C SER A 22 -3.64 2.87 35.39
N PRO A 23 -2.31 3.08 35.52
CA PRO A 23 -1.27 2.13 35.13
C PRO A 23 -0.83 1.19 36.26
N ALA A 24 -0.39 -0.01 35.88
CA ALA A 24 0.40 -0.89 36.73
C ALA A 24 1.64 -1.36 35.96
N ALA A 25 2.81 -1.10 36.54
CA ALA A 25 4.05 -1.75 36.17
C ALA A 25 4.00 -3.22 36.63
N GLU A 26 4.45 -4.17 35.81
CA GLU A 26 5.28 -5.31 36.24
C GLU A 26 5.66 -6.23 35.05
N VAL A 27 6.94 -6.58 35.06
CA VAL A 27 7.55 -7.90 34.79
C VAL A 27 7.33 -8.56 33.42
N VAL A 28 8.44 -8.58 32.69
CA VAL A 28 8.73 -9.44 31.54
C VAL A 28 8.90 -10.89 32.02
N GLU A 29 8.03 -11.79 31.56
CA GLU A 29 8.36 -13.22 31.44
C GLU A 29 8.04 -13.73 30.03
N PRO A 30 8.89 -14.60 29.46
CA PRO A 30 8.83 -14.99 28.06
C PRO A 30 7.75 -16.07 27.85
N ARG A 31 6.75 -15.77 27.02
CA ARG A 31 5.77 -16.78 26.61
C ARG A 31 6.40 -17.80 25.67
N ALA A 32 6.31 -19.06 26.10
CA ALA A 32 6.84 -20.25 25.45
C ALA A 32 6.43 -20.38 23.97
N GLY A 33 7.41 -20.76 23.16
CA GLY A 33 7.30 -20.96 21.73
C GLY A 33 6.27 -22.03 21.35
N THR A 34 5.49 -21.73 20.32
CA THR A 34 4.60 -22.69 19.68
C THR A 34 5.45 -23.65 18.83
N LYS A 35 5.54 -24.91 19.27
CA LYS A 35 6.01 -26.04 18.46
C LYS A 35 5.15 -26.15 17.20
N GLY A 36 5.77 -26.09 16.03
CA GLY A 36 5.13 -26.29 14.74
C GLY A 36 6.13 -26.79 13.70
N ASN A 37 6.16 -28.12 13.52
CA ASN A 37 6.70 -28.91 12.42
C ASN A 37 7.75 -28.22 11.51
N ALA A 38 9.02 -28.40 11.89
CA ALA A 38 10.18 -28.32 11.01
C ALA A 38 10.19 -29.59 10.12
N ASP A 39 10.60 -29.59 8.85
CA ASP A 39 11.98 -29.24 8.48
C ASP A 39 12.20 -28.89 7.00
N GLN A 40 11.15 -28.65 6.18
CA GLN A 40 11.36 -28.32 4.76
C GLN A 40 10.80 -26.96 4.31
N GLN A 41 9.63 -26.54 4.79
CA GLN A 41 9.02 -25.26 4.36
C GLN A 41 9.53 -24.04 5.14
N SER A 42 9.88 -24.18 6.42
CA SER A 42 10.38 -23.08 7.25
C SER A 42 11.75 -22.59 6.80
N THR A 43 12.64 -23.53 6.47
CA THR A 43 14.02 -23.31 6.06
C THR A 43 14.09 -22.60 4.71
N HIS A 44 13.39 -23.10 3.70
CA HIS A 44 13.33 -22.45 2.38
C HIS A 44 12.72 -21.04 2.47
N ARG A 45 11.62 -20.88 3.22
CA ARG A 45 10.96 -19.58 3.41
C ARG A 45 11.85 -18.55 4.09
N THR A 46 12.68 -18.98 5.04
CA THR A 46 13.62 -18.11 5.76
C THR A 46 14.73 -17.64 4.82
N GLN A 47 15.33 -18.55 4.05
CA GLN A 47 16.35 -18.21 3.06
C GLN A 47 15.82 -17.27 1.96
N THR A 48 14.61 -17.53 1.43
CA THR A 48 13.92 -16.63 0.48
C THR A 48 13.77 -15.22 1.05
N ARG A 49 13.33 -15.08 2.31
CA ARG A 49 13.15 -13.78 2.97
C ARG A 49 14.47 -13.04 3.15
N GLU A 50 15.54 -13.75 3.53
CA GLU A 50 16.87 -13.16 3.68
C GLU A 50 17.37 -12.60 2.34
N ARG A 51 17.26 -13.37 1.25
CA ARG A 51 17.64 -12.93 -0.10
C ARG A 51 16.87 -11.69 -0.56
N VAL A 52 15.55 -11.68 -0.37
CA VAL A 52 14.69 -10.53 -0.69
C VAL A 52 15.12 -9.31 0.13
N THR A 53 15.35 -9.50 1.43
CA THR A 53 15.77 -8.42 2.34
C THR A 53 17.12 -7.83 1.91
N GLN A 54 18.10 -8.67 1.60
CA GLN A 54 19.42 -8.23 1.14
C GLN A 54 19.34 -7.45 -0.18
N ALA A 55 18.57 -7.93 -1.15
CA ALA A 55 18.39 -7.24 -2.43
C ALA A 55 17.75 -5.86 -2.24
N LEU A 56 16.67 -5.77 -1.47
CA LEU A 56 15.99 -4.50 -1.19
C LEU A 56 16.86 -3.54 -0.36
N ASN A 57 17.69 -4.05 0.55
CA ASN A 57 18.62 -3.23 1.33
C ASN A 57 19.66 -2.54 0.43
N ARG A 58 20.15 -3.22 -0.62
CA ARG A 58 21.07 -2.61 -1.59
C ARG A 58 20.39 -1.48 -2.37
N VAL A 59 19.15 -1.70 -2.82
CA VAL A 59 18.34 -0.65 -3.48
C VAL A 59 18.15 0.55 -2.54
N ARG A 60 17.80 0.30 -1.28
CA ARG A 60 17.62 1.32 -0.25
C ARG A 60 18.89 2.12 0.01
N GLN A 61 20.02 1.44 0.16
CA GLN A 61 21.31 2.10 0.36
C GLN A 61 21.67 3.00 -0.81
N ALA A 62 21.48 2.53 -2.05
CA ALA A 62 21.69 3.34 -3.25
C ALA A 62 20.75 4.56 -3.27
N ALA A 63 19.46 4.39 -2.98
CA ALA A 63 18.48 5.47 -2.93
C ALA A 63 18.83 6.53 -1.87
N ARG A 64 19.36 6.10 -0.71
CA ARG A 64 19.82 6.99 0.35
C ARG A 64 21.04 7.80 -0.07
N GLN A 65 22.02 7.18 -0.70
CA GLN A 65 23.28 7.82 -1.08
C GLN A 65 23.15 8.69 -2.34
N ARG A 66 22.28 8.30 -3.27
CA ARG A 66 22.20 8.89 -4.61
C ARG A 66 20.79 9.43 -4.88
N LYS A 67 20.46 10.53 -4.20
CA LYS A 67 19.11 11.15 -4.17
C LYS A 67 18.51 11.56 -5.52
N LYS A 68 19.31 11.65 -6.58
CA LYS A 68 18.86 12.03 -7.93
C LYS A 68 19.01 10.90 -8.96
N GLU A 69 19.45 9.71 -8.54
CA GLU A 69 19.65 8.60 -9.47
C GLU A 69 18.32 8.04 -9.97
N ARG A 70 18.30 7.73 -11.27
CA ARG A 70 17.23 6.97 -11.91
C ARG A 70 17.60 5.49 -11.93
N PHE A 71 16.81 4.68 -11.26
CA PHE A 71 17.02 3.24 -11.17
C PHE A 71 16.55 2.54 -12.46
N THR A 72 17.49 2.03 -13.26
CA THR A 72 17.22 1.51 -14.62
C THR A 72 17.01 0.00 -14.68
N ALA A 73 17.45 -0.74 -13.66
CA ALA A 73 17.32 -2.19 -13.59
C ALA A 73 16.60 -2.57 -12.29
N LEU A 74 15.27 -2.51 -12.27
CA LEU A 74 14.46 -2.84 -11.09
C LEU A 74 13.65 -4.11 -11.27
N LEU A 75 13.20 -4.43 -12.49
CA LEU A 75 12.35 -5.61 -12.72
C LEU A 75 13.02 -6.91 -12.28
N HIS A 76 14.35 -7.00 -12.35
CA HIS A 76 15.11 -8.18 -11.93
C HIS A 76 14.95 -8.50 -10.42
N HIS A 77 14.58 -7.51 -9.59
CA HIS A 77 14.26 -7.74 -8.19
C HIS A 77 12.87 -8.38 -7.99
N VAL A 78 11.97 -8.27 -8.97
CA VAL A 78 10.67 -8.96 -9.00
C VAL A 78 10.90 -10.41 -9.44
N ASN A 79 11.59 -11.18 -8.60
CA ASN A 79 11.92 -12.59 -8.79
C ASN A 79 10.89 -13.49 -8.09
N VAL A 80 11.01 -14.81 -8.29
CA VAL A 80 10.09 -15.81 -7.69
C VAL A 80 10.03 -15.67 -6.16
N ASP A 81 11.16 -15.47 -5.50
CA ASP A 81 11.28 -15.24 -4.06
C ASP A 81 10.46 -14.01 -3.58
N MET A 82 10.48 -12.93 -4.37
CA MET A 82 9.71 -11.73 -4.07
C MET A 82 8.21 -11.93 -4.33
N LEU A 83 7.85 -12.67 -5.39
CA LEU A 83 6.46 -13.03 -5.63
C LEU A 83 5.90 -13.93 -4.52
N TRP A 84 6.70 -14.87 -4.00
CA TRP A 84 6.38 -15.66 -2.81
C TRP A 84 6.12 -14.77 -1.59
N THR A 85 6.99 -13.79 -1.36
CA THR A 85 6.85 -12.85 -0.25
C THR A 85 5.57 -12.02 -0.39
N ALA A 86 5.29 -11.52 -1.60
CA ALA A 86 4.08 -10.77 -1.90
C ALA A 86 2.82 -11.63 -1.72
N PHE A 87 2.81 -12.88 -2.18
CA PHE A 87 1.69 -13.81 -2.02
C PHE A 87 1.32 -14.03 -0.55
N PHE A 88 2.32 -14.23 0.32
CA PHE A 88 2.08 -14.42 1.75
C PHE A 88 1.77 -13.13 2.51
N ALA A 89 2.01 -11.96 1.93
CA ALA A 89 1.56 -10.69 2.47
C ALA A 89 0.06 -10.44 2.20
N LEU A 90 -0.53 -11.15 1.22
CA LEU A 90 -1.96 -11.06 0.94
C LEU A 90 -2.80 -11.69 2.05
N LYS A 91 -3.98 -11.10 2.31
CA LYS A 91 -4.95 -11.68 3.23
C LYS A 91 -5.51 -12.98 2.63
N ARG A 92 -5.42 -14.10 3.36
CA ARG A 92 -5.90 -15.43 2.90
C ARG A 92 -7.39 -15.46 2.55
N LYS A 93 -8.19 -14.58 3.15
CA LYS A 93 -9.65 -14.43 2.91
C LYS A 93 -9.99 -13.26 1.98
N ALA A 94 -9.01 -12.70 1.26
CA ALA A 94 -9.28 -11.63 0.31
C ALA A 94 -10.24 -12.12 -0.78
N ALA A 95 -11.15 -11.25 -1.19
CA ALA A 95 -12.08 -11.55 -2.27
C ALA A 95 -11.32 -11.84 -3.59
N ALA A 96 -11.81 -12.83 -4.33
CA ALA A 96 -11.30 -13.15 -5.67
C ALA A 96 -11.60 -12.02 -6.67
N GLY A 97 -10.77 -11.91 -7.70
CA GLY A 97 -10.98 -10.99 -8.82
C GLY A 97 -11.99 -11.54 -9.81
N VAL A 98 -11.93 -11.04 -11.05
CA VAL A 98 -12.83 -11.45 -12.14
C VAL A 98 -12.65 -12.91 -12.58
N ASP A 99 -11.46 -13.47 -12.34
CA ASP A 99 -11.10 -14.86 -12.65
C ASP A 99 -11.61 -15.88 -11.62
N GLY A 100 -12.17 -15.42 -10.49
CA GLY A 100 -12.65 -16.28 -9.41
C GLY A 100 -11.57 -17.03 -8.65
N VAL A 101 -10.28 -16.84 -8.99
CA VAL A 101 -9.18 -17.57 -8.37
C VAL A 101 -8.97 -17.09 -6.93
N THR A 102 -9.15 -18.02 -5.98
CA THR A 102 -8.98 -17.73 -4.56
C THR A 102 -7.55 -17.98 -4.11
N TRP A 103 -7.15 -17.36 -3.00
CA TRP A 103 -5.84 -17.54 -2.40
C TRP A 103 -5.53 -19.03 -2.12
N ARG A 104 -6.50 -19.78 -1.59
CA ARG A 104 -6.34 -21.22 -1.27
C ARG A 104 -6.21 -22.09 -2.53
N ALA A 105 -6.99 -21.78 -3.57
CA ALA A 105 -6.91 -22.51 -4.83
C ALA A 105 -5.53 -22.30 -5.48
N TYR A 106 -5.01 -21.08 -5.44
CA TYR A 106 -3.70 -20.76 -6.00
C TYR A 106 -2.53 -21.33 -5.18
N GLU A 107 -2.69 -21.45 -3.85
CA GLU A 107 -1.69 -22.05 -2.96
C GLU A 107 -1.42 -23.53 -3.29
N ALA A 108 -2.39 -24.25 -3.84
CA ALA A 108 -2.29 -25.68 -4.09
C ALA A 108 -1.11 -26.09 -4.99
N ASP A 109 -0.73 -25.23 -5.95
CA ASP A 109 0.46 -25.40 -6.80
C ASP A 109 1.30 -24.12 -6.86
N LEU A 110 1.55 -23.54 -5.67
CA LEU A 110 2.12 -22.20 -5.53
C LEU A 110 3.48 -22.04 -6.25
N GLY A 111 4.39 -23.01 -6.10
CA GLY A 111 5.72 -22.95 -6.69
C GLY A 111 5.68 -22.81 -8.20
N ARG A 112 4.98 -23.73 -8.87
CA ARG A 112 4.81 -23.73 -10.33
C ARG A 112 4.06 -22.49 -10.81
N ASN A 113 2.99 -22.11 -10.12
CA ASN A 113 2.21 -20.92 -10.48
C ASN A 113 3.08 -19.66 -10.46
N LEU A 114 3.93 -19.50 -9.44
CA LEU A 114 4.84 -18.35 -9.32
C LEU A 114 5.98 -18.36 -10.35
N GLU A 115 6.52 -19.53 -10.70
CA GLU A 115 7.50 -19.65 -11.79
C GLU A 115 6.91 -19.24 -13.14
N VAL A 116 5.69 -19.71 -13.43
CA VAL A 116 4.96 -19.35 -14.65
C VAL A 116 4.65 -17.85 -14.67
N LEU A 117 4.17 -17.29 -13.56
CA LEU A 117 3.87 -15.87 -13.42
C LEU A 117 5.14 -15.02 -13.60
N HIS A 118 6.24 -15.40 -12.94
CA HIS A 118 7.55 -14.78 -13.11
C HIS A 118 7.98 -14.77 -14.58
N GLY A 119 7.91 -15.93 -15.25
CA GLY A 119 8.22 -16.05 -16.68
C GLY A 119 7.38 -15.11 -17.54
N LYS A 120 6.05 -15.04 -17.31
CA LYS A 120 5.13 -14.12 -18.00
C LYS A 120 5.52 -12.65 -17.78
N VAL A 121 5.86 -12.26 -16.56
CA VAL A 121 6.24 -10.87 -16.21
C VAL A 121 7.53 -10.46 -16.92
N HIS A 122 8.58 -11.29 -16.83
CA HIS A 122 9.92 -10.95 -17.36
C HIS A 122 9.98 -10.92 -18.88
N ARG A 123 9.23 -11.79 -19.56
CA ARG A 123 9.10 -11.77 -21.03
C ARG A 123 8.09 -10.74 -21.55
N GLY A 124 7.41 -10.01 -20.66
CA GLY A 124 6.41 -9.00 -21.01
C GLY A 124 5.04 -9.54 -21.46
N ALA A 125 4.81 -10.86 -21.37
CA ALA A 125 3.57 -11.54 -21.72
C ALA A 125 2.45 -11.37 -20.67
N TYR A 126 2.79 -10.92 -19.46
CA TYR A 126 1.81 -10.63 -18.42
C TYR A 126 0.81 -9.53 -18.88
N ARG A 127 -0.49 -9.81 -18.70
CA ARG A 127 -1.60 -8.92 -18.98
C ARG A 127 -2.48 -8.85 -17.72
N PRO A 128 -2.61 -7.68 -17.08
CA PRO A 128 -3.50 -7.55 -15.94
C PRO A 128 -4.95 -7.73 -16.36
N GLN A 129 -5.75 -8.29 -15.46
CA GLN A 129 -7.18 -8.44 -15.65
C GLN A 129 -7.91 -7.16 -15.20
N PRO A 130 -9.09 -6.85 -15.77
CA PRO A 130 -9.93 -5.80 -15.23
C PRO A 130 -10.27 -6.10 -13.77
N SER A 131 -10.29 -5.06 -12.93
CA SER A 131 -10.67 -5.22 -11.53
C SER A 131 -12.17 -5.39 -11.41
N ARG A 132 -12.64 -6.29 -10.54
CA ARG A 132 -14.07 -6.47 -10.29
C ARG A 132 -14.61 -5.36 -9.39
N ARG A 133 -15.67 -4.67 -9.80
CA ARG A 133 -16.35 -3.68 -8.95
C ARG A 133 -17.09 -4.38 -7.80
N THR A 134 -16.97 -3.82 -6.59
CA THR A 134 -17.86 -4.12 -5.47
C THR A 134 -18.14 -2.85 -4.68
N TYR A 135 -19.19 -2.86 -3.87
CA TYR A 135 -19.62 -1.70 -3.10
C TYR A 135 -19.63 -2.03 -1.61
N ILE A 136 -19.03 -1.15 -0.81
CA ILE A 136 -19.13 -1.21 0.66
C ILE A 136 -20.04 -0.09 1.13
N PRO A 137 -21.09 -0.39 1.92
CA PRO A 137 -21.94 0.64 2.51
C PRO A 137 -21.13 1.48 3.50
N LYS A 138 -21.28 2.81 3.42
CA LYS A 138 -20.79 3.74 4.44
C LYS A 138 -21.90 4.02 5.46
N ALA A 139 -21.50 4.52 6.62
CA ALA A 139 -22.42 4.94 7.68
C ALA A 139 -23.36 6.09 7.26
N ASP A 140 -22.97 6.88 6.26
CA ASP A 140 -23.75 8.00 5.71
C ASP A 140 -24.75 7.57 4.62
N GLY A 141 -24.93 6.27 4.38
CA GLY A 141 -25.81 5.71 3.36
C GLY A 141 -25.22 5.72 1.94
N ARG A 142 -24.09 6.39 1.70
CA ARG A 142 -23.40 6.33 0.41
C ARG A 142 -22.65 5.00 0.27
N GLN A 143 -22.35 4.61 -0.96
CA GLN A 143 -21.54 3.42 -1.21
C GLN A 143 -20.11 3.82 -1.58
N ARG A 144 -19.13 3.09 -1.05
CA ARG A 144 -17.73 3.20 -1.46
C ARG A 144 -17.46 2.14 -2.54
N PRO A 145 -17.15 2.55 -3.78
CA PRO A 145 -16.75 1.61 -4.81
C PRO A 145 -15.36 1.06 -4.48
N LEU A 146 -15.18 -0.25 -4.61
CA LEU A 146 -13.91 -0.94 -4.53
C LEU A 146 -13.62 -1.68 -5.82
N ALA A 147 -12.35 -1.73 -6.17
CA ALA A 147 -11.81 -2.46 -7.32
C ALA A 147 -11.02 -3.66 -6.80
N ILE A 148 -11.54 -4.87 -7.00
CA ILE A 148 -10.87 -6.11 -6.60
C ILE A 148 -10.09 -6.68 -7.79
N ALA A 149 -8.77 -6.54 -7.73
CA ALA A 149 -7.86 -7.13 -8.73
C ALA A 149 -7.82 -8.67 -8.66
N ALA A 150 -7.41 -9.31 -9.76
CA ALA A 150 -7.12 -10.74 -9.80
C ALA A 150 -5.95 -11.09 -8.86
N LEU A 151 -5.85 -12.37 -8.49
CA LEU A 151 -4.85 -12.79 -7.51
C LEU A 151 -3.42 -12.61 -8.02
N GLU A 152 -3.13 -13.05 -9.25
CA GLU A 152 -1.82 -12.82 -9.89
C GLU A 152 -1.47 -11.33 -9.93
N ASP A 153 -2.45 -10.47 -10.25
CA ASP A 153 -2.26 -9.02 -10.28
C ASP A 153 -1.86 -8.47 -8.91
N LYS A 154 -2.53 -8.90 -7.84
CA LYS A 154 -2.18 -8.53 -6.46
C LYS A 154 -0.76 -8.94 -6.09
N ILE A 155 -0.32 -10.13 -6.53
CA ILE A 155 1.03 -10.63 -6.27
C ILE A 155 2.07 -9.77 -6.98
N VAL A 156 1.91 -9.50 -8.28
CA VAL A 156 2.88 -8.70 -9.05
C VAL A 156 2.88 -7.24 -8.56
N GLN A 157 1.71 -6.68 -8.25
CA GLN A 157 1.58 -5.34 -7.65
C GLN A 157 2.30 -5.27 -6.31
N GLY A 158 2.09 -6.25 -5.42
CA GLY A 158 2.75 -6.31 -4.12
C GLY A 158 4.27 -6.41 -4.24
N ALA A 159 4.77 -7.29 -5.11
CA ALA A 159 6.21 -7.42 -5.35
C ALA A 159 6.81 -6.13 -5.92
N CYS A 160 6.14 -5.49 -6.88
CA CYS A 160 6.56 -4.20 -7.43
C CYS A 160 6.55 -3.10 -6.36
N ALA A 161 5.52 -3.04 -5.52
CA ALA A 161 5.43 -2.08 -4.42
C ALA A 161 6.58 -2.25 -3.42
N MET A 162 6.98 -3.48 -3.09
CA MET A 162 8.15 -3.73 -2.23
C MET A 162 9.45 -3.14 -2.81
N VAL A 163 9.68 -3.29 -4.11
CA VAL A 163 10.85 -2.70 -4.79
C VAL A 163 10.78 -1.18 -4.78
N LEU A 164 9.63 -0.60 -5.12
CA LEU A 164 9.44 0.85 -5.16
C LEU A 164 9.56 1.48 -3.77
N ASN A 165 9.03 0.82 -2.72
CA ASN A 165 9.14 1.29 -1.35
C ASN A 165 10.60 1.33 -0.85
N ALA A 166 11.46 0.43 -1.33
CA ALA A 166 12.89 0.51 -1.02
C ALA A 166 13.55 1.80 -1.53
N ILE A 167 12.96 2.45 -2.55
CA ILE A 167 13.43 3.72 -3.09
C ILE A 167 12.72 4.88 -2.39
N TYR A 168 11.37 4.89 -2.42
CA TYR A 168 10.60 6.05 -2.00
C TYR A 168 10.55 6.26 -0.48
N GLU A 169 10.76 5.22 0.35
CA GLU A 169 10.90 5.44 1.79
C GLU A 169 12.12 6.29 2.16
N GLU A 170 13.15 6.31 1.31
CA GLU A 170 14.32 7.19 1.48
C GLU A 170 14.06 8.63 1.02
N ASP A 171 12.96 8.87 0.30
CA ASP A 171 12.62 10.17 -0.28
C ASP A 171 11.45 10.84 0.42
N PHE A 172 10.53 10.06 0.98
CA PHE A 172 9.37 10.58 1.68
C PHE A 172 9.77 11.43 2.87
N LEU A 173 9.04 12.53 3.04
CA LEU A 173 9.24 13.46 4.14
C LEU A 173 8.93 12.81 5.48
N GLY A 174 9.62 13.27 6.53
CA GLY A 174 9.48 12.72 7.88
C GLY A 174 8.08 12.87 8.48
N PHE A 175 7.29 13.82 7.98
CA PHE A 175 5.91 14.11 8.39
C PHE A 175 4.84 13.53 7.46
N SER A 176 5.21 12.60 6.57
CA SER A 176 4.25 11.79 5.82
C SER A 176 4.03 10.46 6.54
N TYR A 177 2.77 10.09 6.82
CA TYR A 177 2.44 8.93 7.65
C TYR A 177 1.54 7.90 6.96
N GLY A 178 0.65 8.33 6.07
CA GLY A 178 -0.34 7.46 5.44
C GLY A 178 0.30 6.38 4.56
N PHE A 179 -0.17 5.14 4.69
CA PHE A 179 0.20 4.00 3.85
C PHE A 179 1.69 3.65 3.82
N ARG A 180 2.46 4.06 4.83
CA ARG A 180 3.90 3.81 4.91
C ARG A 180 4.25 2.70 5.91
N PRO A 181 5.21 1.81 5.59
CA PRO A 181 5.66 0.79 6.53
C PRO A 181 6.15 1.39 7.85
N GLY A 182 5.66 0.87 8.98
CA GLY A 182 6.09 1.32 10.31
C GLY A 182 5.62 2.72 10.71
N ARG A 183 4.64 3.29 9.99
CA ARG A 183 4.02 4.59 10.30
C ARG A 183 2.50 4.45 10.28
N GLY A 184 1.83 5.10 11.23
CA GLY A 184 0.38 5.01 11.38
C GLY A 184 -0.28 6.32 11.82
N PRO A 185 -1.62 6.30 11.98
CA PRO A 185 -2.39 7.48 12.38
C PRO A 185 -1.97 8.03 13.76
N HIS A 186 -1.57 7.16 14.68
CA HIS A 186 -1.11 7.58 16.00
C HIS A 186 0.19 8.39 15.93
N ASP A 187 1.14 8.00 15.09
CA ASP A 187 2.38 8.77 14.89
C ASP A 187 2.08 10.19 14.35
N ALA A 188 1.08 10.31 13.48
CA ALA A 188 0.64 11.60 12.94
C ALA A 188 0.00 12.48 14.02
N LEU A 189 -0.83 11.89 14.88
CA LEU A 189 -1.45 12.58 16.02
C LEU A 189 -0.41 13.02 17.04
N ASP A 190 0.58 12.17 17.33
CA ASP A 190 1.68 12.50 18.24
C ASP A 190 2.50 13.67 17.70
N ALA A 191 2.84 13.64 16.40
CA ALA A 191 3.56 14.73 15.76
C ALA A 191 2.76 16.05 15.76
N LEU A 192 1.45 15.99 15.51
CA LEU A 192 0.56 17.15 15.60
C LEU A 192 0.49 17.71 17.02
N SER A 193 0.34 16.82 18.02
CA SER A 193 0.30 17.18 19.44
C SER A 193 1.57 17.90 19.86
N VAL A 194 2.75 17.36 19.51
CA VAL A 194 4.04 18.01 19.75
C VAL A 194 4.11 19.35 19.04
N ALA A 195 3.70 19.45 17.78
CA ALA A 195 3.78 20.69 17.01
C ALA A 195 2.94 21.82 17.63
N ILE A 196 1.72 21.53 18.10
CA ILE A 196 0.81 22.51 18.70
C ILE A 196 1.27 22.89 20.11
N THR A 197 1.78 21.94 20.90
CA THR A 197 2.17 22.19 22.30
C THR A 197 3.56 22.82 22.45
N SER A 198 4.48 22.55 21.52
CA SER A 198 5.86 23.04 21.59
C SER A 198 6.11 24.35 20.83
N ARG A 199 5.15 24.81 20.01
CA ARG A 199 5.28 26.02 19.19
C ARG A 199 4.06 26.91 19.36
N LYS A 200 4.22 28.20 19.04
CA LYS A 200 3.11 29.17 19.03
C LYS A 200 2.23 29.00 17.79
N VAL A 201 1.49 27.88 17.72
CA VAL A 201 0.51 27.61 16.66
C VAL A 201 -0.86 28.08 17.12
N ASN A 202 -1.42 29.07 16.43
CA ASN A 202 -2.74 29.64 16.78
C ASN A 202 -3.86 29.20 15.83
N GLN A 203 -3.52 28.60 14.70
CA GLN A 203 -4.48 28.20 13.66
C GLN A 203 -4.03 26.88 13.02
N ILE A 204 -5.02 26.05 12.66
CA ILE A 204 -4.83 24.78 11.95
C ILE A 204 -5.61 24.89 10.64
N LEU A 205 -4.92 24.65 9.53
CA LEU A 205 -5.56 24.50 8.23
C LEU A 205 -5.85 23.03 7.99
N ASP A 206 -7.14 22.68 8.02
CA ASP A 206 -7.61 21.35 7.61
C ASP A 206 -7.96 21.37 6.12
N ALA A 207 -7.33 20.49 5.34
CA ALA A 207 -7.46 20.44 3.89
C ALA A 207 -7.50 18.98 3.42
N ASP A 208 -8.45 18.68 2.54
CA ASP A 208 -8.64 17.35 1.95
C ASP A 208 -8.78 17.44 0.42
N VAL A 209 -8.34 16.39 -0.28
CA VAL A 209 -8.43 16.30 -1.73
C VAL A 209 -9.68 15.51 -2.10
N ARG A 210 -10.62 16.19 -2.76
CA ARG A 210 -11.84 15.57 -3.26
C ARG A 210 -11.52 14.48 -4.28
N ASP A 211 -12.05 13.29 -4.05
CA ASP A 211 -11.91 12.13 -4.95
C ASP A 211 -10.47 11.90 -5.43
N PHE A 212 -9.52 11.89 -4.49
CA PHE A 212 -8.09 11.74 -4.81
C PHE A 212 -7.85 10.56 -5.76
N PHE A 213 -8.35 9.38 -5.43
CA PHE A 213 -8.13 8.17 -6.23
C PHE A 213 -8.86 8.18 -7.58
N GLY A 214 -10.02 8.82 -7.72
CA GLY A 214 -10.73 8.91 -9.01
C GLY A 214 -10.15 9.96 -9.96
N SER A 215 -9.46 10.96 -9.42
CA SER A 215 -8.97 12.12 -10.18
C SER A 215 -7.49 12.09 -10.58
N VAL A 216 -6.72 11.07 -10.17
CA VAL A 216 -5.28 10.97 -10.49
C VAL A 216 -5.04 10.94 -12.01
N ASN A 217 -4.36 11.96 -12.55
CA ASN A 217 -3.97 11.95 -13.96
C ASN A 217 -2.83 10.95 -14.22
N HIS A 218 -3.05 9.99 -15.13
CA HIS A 218 -2.09 8.91 -15.40
C HIS A 218 -0.76 9.42 -15.94
N ASP A 219 -0.78 10.40 -16.86
CA ASP A 219 0.46 10.89 -17.47
C ASP A 219 1.32 11.66 -16.47
N TRP A 220 0.71 12.47 -15.62
CA TRP A 220 1.43 13.12 -14.52
C TRP A 220 1.98 12.10 -13.52
N LEU A 221 1.20 11.09 -13.12
CA LEU A 221 1.67 10.03 -12.23
C LEU A 221 2.91 9.33 -12.83
N ILE A 222 2.88 8.98 -14.11
CA ILE A 222 4.04 8.35 -14.76
C ILE A 222 5.25 9.30 -14.81
N ARG A 223 5.05 10.58 -15.13
CA ARG A 223 6.15 11.56 -15.12
C ARG A 223 6.79 11.68 -13.74
N PHE A 224 5.99 11.67 -12.67
CA PHE A 224 6.50 11.68 -11.29
C PHE A 224 7.31 10.42 -10.97
N LEU A 225 6.81 9.25 -11.37
CA LEU A 225 7.54 7.99 -11.18
C LEU A 225 8.86 7.98 -11.96
N GLU A 226 8.88 8.50 -13.18
CA GLU A 226 10.05 8.52 -14.05
C GLU A 226 11.23 9.34 -13.51
N HIS A 227 10.99 10.25 -12.54
CA HIS A 227 12.07 10.98 -11.85
C HIS A 227 13.03 10.07 -11.11
N ARG A 228 12.54 8.96 -10.54
CA ARG A 228 13.36 7.98 -9.83
C ARG A 228 13.44 6.65 -10.54
N ILE A 229 12.46 6.32 -11.37
CA ILE A 229 12.37 5.03 -12.05
C ILE A 229 12.78 5.19 -13.52
N GLY A 230 13.97 4.69 -13.84
CA GLY A 230 14.46 4.58 -15.21
C GLY A 230 14.11 3.25 -15.91
N ASP A 231 13.70 2.23 -15.14
CA ASP A 231 13.33 0.92 -15.69
C ASP A 231 11.99 0.99 -16.43
N LYS A 232 12.06 1.09 -17.76
CA LYS A 232 10.89 1.15 -18.65
C LYS A 232 9.94 -0.05 -18.49
N ARG A 233 10.42 -1.19 -18.01
CA ARG A 233 9.58 -2.38 -17.83
C ARG A 233 8.67 -2.25 -16.62
N ILE A 234 9.18 -1.67 -15.52
CA ILE A 234 8.36 -1.33 -14.34
C ILE A 234 7.32 -0.27 -14.71
N ILE A 235 7.73 0.80 -15.39
CA ILE A 235 6.79 1.84 -15.86
C ILE A 235 5.70 1.24 -16.75
N ARG A 236 6.04 0.29 -17.63
CA ARG A 236 5.08 -0.42 -18.48
C ARG A 236 4.08 -1.26 -17.67
N LEU A 237 4.52 -1.93 -16.60
CA LEU A 237 3.60 -2.67 -15.71
C LEU A 237 2.61 -1.72 -15.04
N ILE A 238 3.09 -0.59 -14.52
CA ILE A 238 2.24 0.42 -13.89
C ILE A 238 1.22 0.98 -14.88
N ARG A 239 1.65 1.36 -16.09
CA ARG A 239 0.73 1.80 -17.17
C ARG A 239 -0.31 0.73 -17.51
N LYS A 240 0.07 -0.55 -17.54
CA LYS A 240 -0.88 -1.65 -17.78
C LYS A 240 -1.93 -1.75 -16.67
N TRP A 241 -1.55 -1.58 -15.40
CA TRP A 241 -2.51 -1.59 -14.29
C TRP A 241 -3.47 -0.41 -14.32
N LEU A 242 -2.96 0.79 -14.59
CA LEU A 242 -3.80 2.00 -14.73
C LEU A 242 -4.84 1.85 -15.85
N LYS A 243 -4.51 1.10 -16.91
CA LYS A 243 -5.38 0.85 -18.07
C LYS A 243 -6.10 -0.50 -18.07
N ALA A 244 -6.00 -1.29 -17.00
CA ALA A 244 -6.61 -2.63 -16.95
C ALA A 244 -8.15 -2.56 -16.95
N GLY A 245 -8.72 -1.43 -16.54
CA GLY A 245 -10.16 -1.20 -16.49
C GLY A 245 -10.82 -1.85 -15.28
N ILE A 246 -12.13 -1.62 -15.18
CA ILE A 246 -12.99 -2.13 -14.12
C ILE A 246 -14.16 -2.84 -14.79
N LEU A 247 -14.42 -4.08 -14.37
CA LEU A 247 -15.56 -4.87 -14.77
C LEU A 247 -16.73 -4.61 -13.81
N GLU A 248 -17.83 -4.12 -14.37
CA GLU A 248 -19.06 -3.78 -13.66
C GLU A 248 -20.27 -4.15 -14.55
N ASP A 249 -21.20 -4.94 -14.04
CA ASP A 249 -22.41 -5.40 -14.76
C ASP A 249 -22.14 -5.99 -16.17
N GLY A 250 -21.04 -6.73 -16.31
CA GLY A 250 -20.63 -7.36 -17.56
C GLY A 250 -19.95 -6.40 -18.56
N VAL A 251 -19.83 -5.13 -18.23
CA VAL A 251 -19.17 -4.10 -19.05
C VAL A 251 -17.80 -3.77 -18.47
N VAL A 252 -16.77 -3.80 -19.31
CA VAL A 252 -15.43 -3.34 -18.93
C VAL A 252 -15.31 -1.86 -19.25
N THR A 253 -15.13 -1.03 -18.22
CA THR A 253 -14.88 0.40 -18.37
C THR A 253 -13.41 0.70 -18.14
N ILE A 254 -12.77 1.39 -19.09
CA ILE A 254 -11.40 1.87 -18.95
C ILE A 254 -11.48 3.35 -18.59
N ALA A 255 -10.86 3.74 -17.48
CA ALA A 255 -10.80 5.13 -17.06
C ALA A 255 -9.53 5.79 -17.60
N ASP A 256 -9.67 7.01 -18.11
CA ASP A 256 -8.54 7.85 -18.55
C ASP A 256 -7.85 8.58 -17.36
N SER A 257 -8.45 8.51 -16.18
CA SER A 257 -7.92 9.03 -14.92
C SER A 257 -8.27 8.12 -13.74
N GLY A 258 -7.58 8.35 -12.63
CA GLY A 258 -7.75 7.64 -11.38
C GLY A 258 -6.97 6.34 -11.26
N THR A 259 -6.93 5.77 -10.07
CA THR A 259 -6.34 4.47 -9.78
C THR A 259 -7.38 3.58 -9.10
N GLY A 260 -7.26 2.26 -9.29
CA GLY A 260 -8.22 1.30 -8.75
C GLY A 260 -8.22 1.32 -7.23
N GLN A 261 -9.26 1.88 -6.61
CA GLN A 261 -9.36 1.92 -5.15
C GLN A 261 -9.42 0.50 -4.57
N GLY A 262 -8.36 0.09 -3.87
CA GLY A 262 -8.20 -1.28 -3.33
C GLY A 262 -7.19 -2.16 -4.07
N SER A 263 -6.53 -1.65 -5.11
CA SER A 263 -5.33 -2.27 -5.69
C SER A 263 -4.17 -2.21 -4.69
N VAL A 264 -3.31 -3.24 -4.70
CA VAL A 264 -2.21 -3.39 -3.72
C VAL A 264 -1.13 -2.32 -3.89
N ILE A 265 -0.97 -1.78 -5.10
CA ILE A 265 0.05 -0.78 -5.41
C ILE A 265 -0.47 0.66 -5.43
N SER A 266 -1.79 0.85 -5.32
CA SER A 266 -2.44 2.17 -5.36
C SER A 266 -2.47 2.85 -4.00
#